data_AF-A0AAU3R333-F1
#
_entry.id   AF-A0AAU3R333-F1
#
_cell.length_a   1.000
_cell.length_b   1.000
_cell.length_c   1.000
_cell.angle_alpha   90.00
_cell.angle_beta   90.00
_cell.angle_gamma   90.00
#
_symmetry.space_group_name_H-M   'P 1'
#
loop_
_entity.id
_entity.type
_entity.pdbx_description
1 polymer ?
#
loop_
_entity_poly.entity_id
_entity_poly.type
_entity_poly.pdbx_seq_one_letter_code
_entity_poly.pdbx_strand_id
1 'polypeptide(L)'
;MVWSKQDASWADGIAVAKEYAAAHGHFLPPTTAVWEGHSIGAWAKNARAAARRARENEELRAAGRPVPSAAGAMTEARRDELDAIDPGWCPVWDTGWQRCLRLVQIHVQAGRKPSRRQRFGWEQLLPVQRWILENTLKVTPVEEEERPVKQTQDTKWAVNLAAAAGGRVAGGHC
;
A
#
# COMPACT_ATOMS: atom_id res chain seq x y z
N MET A 1 -37.04 6.27 11.24
CA MET A 1 -35.58 6.47 11.07
C MET A 1 -35.22 5.93 9.69
N VAL A 2 -34.91 6.79 8.70
CA VAL A 2 -34.55 6.31 7.35
C VAL A 2 -33.05 6.05 7.35
N TRP A 3 -32.64 4.78 7.42
CA TRP A 3 -31.27 4.38 7.10
C TRP A 3 -31.06 4.55 5.59
N SER A 4 -30.08 5.36 5.19
CA SER A 4 -29.72 5.45 3.78
C SER A 4 -28.89 4.21 3.39
N LYS A 5 -29.08 3.67 2.17
CA LYS A 5 -28.26 2.56 1.65
C LYS A 5 -26.76 2.88 1.69
N GLN A 6 -26.39 4.16 1.64
CA GLN A 6 -25.01 4.61 1.71
C GLN A 6 -24.42 4.50 3.12
N ASP A 7 -25.24 4.70 4.17
CA ASP A 7 -24.79 4.56 5.55
C ASP A 7 -24.60 3.09 5.93
N ALA A 8 -25.52 2.22 5.49
CA ALA A 8 -25.35 0.77 5.66
C ALA A 8 -24.09 0.26 4.94
N SER A 9 -23.89 0.65 3.68
CA SER A 9 -22.69 0.29 2.91
C SER A 9 -21.39 0.86 3.50
N TRP A 10 -21.47 1.98 4.24
CA TRP A 10 -20.31 2.52 4.94
C TRP A 10 -19.99 1.71 6.19
N ALA A 11 -20.98 1.43 7.02
CA ALA A 11 -20.82 0.63 8.25
C ALA A 11 -20.23 -0.75 7.95
N ASP A 12 -20.74 -1.43 6.92
CA ASP A 12 -20.21 -2.72 6.48
C ASP A 12 -18.73 -2.60 6.03
N GLY A 13 -18.41 -1.55 5.27
CA GLY A 13 -17.04 -1.28 4.84
C GLY A 13 -16.08 -1.03 6.01
N ILE A 14 -16.53 -0.34 7.05
CA ILE A 14 -15.75 -0.09 8.27
C ILE A 14 -15.51 -1.38 9.07
N ALA A 15 -16.51 -2.26 9.18
CA ALA A 15 -16.34 -3.54 9.85
C ALA A 15 -15.26 -4.38 9.15
N VAL A 16 -15.36 -4.53 7.82
CA VAL A 16 -14.38 -5.26 7.00
C VAL A 16 -13.00 -4.59 7.05
N ALA A 17 -12.94 -3.26 7.07
CA ALA A 17 -11.67 -2.53 7.19
C ALA A 17 -10.95 -2.82 8.50
N LYS A 18 -11.68 -2.90 9.62
CA LYS A 18 -11.12 -3.26 10.93
C LYS A 18 -10.55 -4.67 10.93
N GLU A 19 -11.28 -5.63 10.38
CA GLU A 19 -10.82 -7.02 10.26
C GLU A 19 -9.57 -7.13 9.38
N TYR A 20 -9.59 -6.48 8.22
CA TYR A 20 -8.43 -6.43 7.33
C TYR A 20 -7.20 -5.84 8.04
N ALA A 21 -7.38 -4.72 8.75
CA ALA A 21 -6.31 -4.04 9.46
C ALA A 21 -5.77 -4.89 10.61
N ALA A 22 -6.63 -5.58 11.37
CA ALA A 22 -6.21 -6.51 12.41
C ALA A 22 -5.39 -7.67 11.85
N ALA A 23 -5.76 -8.21 10.68
CA ALA A 23 -5.04 -9.31 10.04
C ALA A 23 -3.68 -8.91 9.45
N HIS A 24 -3.53 -7.67 8.97
CA HIS A 24 -2.32 -7.21 8.26
C HIS A 24 -1.46 -6.20 9.03
N GLY A 25 -1.96 -5.69 10.15
CA GLY A 25 -1.33 -4.62 10.93
C GLY A 25 -1.41 -3.23 10.29
N HIS A 26 -2.12 -3.06 9.17
CA HIS A 26 -2.33 -1.79 8.49
C HIS A 26 -3.57 -1.84 7.57
N PHE A 27 -4.17 -0.68 7.24
CA PHE A 27 -5.30 -0.57 6.32
C PHE A 27 -4.87 -0.01 4.96
N LEU A 28 -4.12 -0.83 4.21
CA LEU A 28 -3.73 -0.53 2.83
C LEU A 28 -4.01 -1.73 1.92
N PRO A 29 -5.28 -2.11 1.70
CA PRO A 29 -5.61 -3.15 0.74
C PRO A 29 -5.23 -2.72 -0.69
N PRO A 30 -4.66 -3.60 -1.53
CA PRO A 30 -4.54 -3.34 -2.96
C PRO A 30 -5.92 -3.23 -3.61
N THR A 31 -6.05 -2.56 -4.76
CA THR A 31 -7.34 -2.31 -5.41
C THR A 31 -8.12 -3.60 -5.73
N THR A 32 -7.41 -4.69 -5.98
CA THR A 32 -7.97 -6.02 -6.28
C THR A 32 -8.29 -6.85 -5.04
N ALA A 33 -8.04 -6.34 -3.83
CA ALA A 33 -8.29 -7.08 -2.61
C ALA A 33 -9.78 -7.32 -2.39
N VAL A 34 -10.09 -8.59 -2.09
CA VAL A 34 -11.38 -9.05 -1.59
C VAL A 34 -11.13 -9.66 -0.22
N TRP A 35 -11.95 -9.30 0.77
CA TRP A 35 -11.89 -9.80 2.13
C TRP A 35 -13.30 -10.24 2.55
N GLU A 36 -13.46 -11.51 2.94
CA GLU A 36 -14.77 -12.09 3.29
C GLU A 36 -15.87 -11.82 2.22
N GLY A 37 -15.50 -11.88 0.94
CA GLY A 37 -16.42 -11.59 -0.18
C GLY A 37 -16.67 -10.10 -0.44
N HIS A 38 -16.19 -9.20 0.41
CA HIS A 38 -16.27 -7.75 0.21
C HIS A 38 -15.07 -7.24 -0.59
N SER A 39 -15.33 -6.48 -1.66
CA SER A 39 -14.30 -5.81 -2.48
C SER A 39 -13.65 -4.62 -1.75
N ILE A 40 -12.96 -4.91 -0.65
CA ILE A 40 -12.37 -3.92 0.26
C ILE A 40 -11.32 -3.04 -0.44
N GLY A 41 -10.63 -3.57 -1.45
CA GLY A 41 -9.68 -2.82 -2.26
C GLY A 41 -10.33 -1.68 -3.04
N ALA A 42 -11.45 -1.97 -3.72
CA ALA A 42 -12.22 -0.99 -4.46
C ALA A 42 -12.90 0.02 -3.52
N TRP A 43 -13.43 -0.46 -2.39
CA TRP A 43 -14.00 0.40 -1.35
C TRP A 43 -12.97 1.40 -0.80
N ALA A 44 -11.79 0.91 -0.40
CA ALA A 44 -10.71 1.77 0.10
C ALA A 44 -10.22 2.77 -0.95
N LYS A 45 -10.16 2.37 -2.23
CA LYS A 45 -9.84 3.30 -3.33
C LYS A 45 -10.84 4.45 -3.41
N ASN A 46 -12.14 4.16 -3.32
CA ASN A 46 -13.20 5.16 -3.38
C ASN A 46 -13.19 6.06 -2.14
N ALA A 47 -13.00 5.48 -0.95
CA ALA A 47 -12.83 6.24 0.29
C ALA A 47 -11.65 7.22 0.18
N ARG A 48 -10.48 6.79 -0.32
CA ARG A 48 -9.33 7.68 -0.52
C ARG A 48 -9.62 8.81 -1.51
N ALA A 49 -10.38 8.53 -2.58
CA ALA A 49 -10.79 9.57 -3.53
C ALA A 49 -11.73 10.60 -2.88
N ALA A 50 -12.69 10.15 -2.07
CA ALA A 50 -13.60 11.02 -1.33
C ALA A 50 -12.86 11.88 -0.30
N ALA A 51 -11.84 11.32 0.38
CA ALA A 51 -11.02 12.06 1.34
C ALA A 51 -10.15 13.12 0.66
N ARG A 52 -9.54 12.82 -0.50
CA ARG A 52 -8.80 13.81 -1.28
C ARG A 52 -9.69 14.96 -1.75
N ARG A 53 -10.88 14.64 -2.27
CA ARG A 53 -11.87 15.65 -2.66
C ARG A 53 -12.29 16.55 -1.49
N ALA A 54 -12.46 15.98 -0.29
CA ALA A 54 -12.77 16.76 0.90
C ALA A 54 -11.65 17.76 1.24
N ARG A 55 -10.39 17.33 1.14
CA ARG A 55 -9.23 18.20 1.36
C ARG A 55 -9.13 19.31 0.30
N GLU A 56 -9.30 18.99 -0.98
CA GLU A 56 -9.32 19.99 -2.06
C GLU A 56 -10.41 21.05 -1.83
N ASN A 57 -11.60 20.62 -1.40
CA ASN A 57 -12.69 21.54 -1.07
C ASN A 57 -12.35 22.43 0.13
N GLU A 58 -11.64 21.92 1.13
CA GLU A 58 -11.16 22.69 2.28
C GLU A 58 -10.11 23.72 1.87
N GLU A 59 -9.15 23.34 1.02
CA GLU A 59 -8.14 24.24 0.46
C GLU A 59 -8.79 25.38 -0.35
N LEU A 60 -9.83 25.08 -1.14
CA LEU A 60 -10.60 26.09 -1.86
C LEU A 60 -11.28 27.07 -0.89
N ARG A 61 -11.92 26.58 0.17
CA ARG A 61 -12.56 27.43 1.19
C ARG A 61 -11.54 28.31 1.90
N ALA A 62 -10.40 27.76 2.30
CA ALA A 62 -9.32 28.49 2.95
C ALA A 62 -8.76 29.60 2.04
N ALA A 63 -8.71 29.36 0.73
CA ALA A 63 -8.31 30.36 -0.27
C ALA A 63 -9.43 31.38 -0.61
N GLY A 64 -10.60 31.31 0.05
CA GLY A 64 -11.76 32.16 -0.27
C GLY A 64 -12.39 31.88 -1.64
N ARG A 65 -12.08 30.72 -2.24
CA ARG A 65 -12.61 30.32 -3.56
C ARG A 65 -13.90 29.51 -3.40
N PRO A 66 -14.85 29.63 -4.32
CA PRO A 66 -16.08 28.84 -4.26
C PRO A 66 -15.77 27.35 -4.47
N VAL A 67 -16.43 26.50 -3.68
CA VAL A 67 -16.40 25.04 -3.86
C VAL A 67 -17.45 24.65 -4.90
N PRO A 68 -17.06 24.07 -6.05
CA PRO A 68 -18.01 23.76 -7.11
C PRO A 68 -19.04 22.70 -6.72
N SER A 69 -18.65 21.70 -5.91
CA SER A 69 -19.56 20.68 -5.40
C SER A 69 -18.98 19.91 -4.21
N ALA A 70 -19.76 19.82 -3.13
CA ALA A 70 -19.46 18.96 -1.97
C ALA A 70 -19.85 17.49 -2.21
N ALA A 71 -20.55 17.16 -3.29
CA ALA A 71 -20.98 15.80 -3.57
C ALA A 71 -19.76 14.86 -3.71
N GLY A 72 -19.84 13.69 -3.07
CA GLY A 72 -18.77 12.69 -3.06
C GLY A 72 -17.56 13.06 -2.20
N ALA A 73 -17.54 14.22 -1.54
CA ALA A 73 -16.54 14.52 -0.52
C ALA A 73 -16.84 13.72 0.76
N MET A 74 -15.80 13.18 1.38
CA MET A 74 -15.93 12.50 2.66
C MET A 74 -16.27 13.50 3.76
N THR A 75 -17.14 13.10 4.67
CA THR A 75 -17.41 13.86 5.90
C THR A 75 -16.26 13.70 6.90
N GLU A 76 -16.10 14.66 7.81
CA GLU A 76 -15.09 14.60 8.86
C GLU A 76 -15.26 13.34 9.75
N ALA A 77 -16.48 13.07 10.22
CA ALA A 77 -16.77 11.87 11.03
C ALA A 77 -16.36 10.55 10.34
N ARG A 78 -16.58 10.43 9.01
CA ARG A 78 -16.16 9.25 8.25
C ARG A 78 -14.64 9.15 8.09
N ARG A 79 -13.94 10.29 8.03
CA ARG A 79 -12.48 10.32 8.03
C ARG A 79 -11.95 9.87 9.38
N ASP A 80 -12.50 10.39 10.47
CA ASP A 80 -12.09 10.04 11.84
C ASP A 80 -12.26 8.54 12.11
N GLU A 81 -13.33 7.93 11.63
CA GLU A 81 -13.54 6.48 11.73
C GLU A 81 -12.44 5.66 11.04
N LEU A 82 -11.95 6.10 9.88
CA LEU A 82 -10.86 5.44 9.16
C LEU A 82 -9.49 5.73 9.77
N ASP A 83 -9.27 6.96 10.25
CA ASP A 83 -8.05 7.35 10.94
C ASP A 83 -7.87 6.58 12.26
N ALA A 84 -8.97 6.26 12.94
CA ALA A 84 -8.96 5.38 14.12
C ALA A 84 -8.54 3.93 13.80
N ILE A 85 -8.71 3.47 12.55
CA ILE A 85 -8.27 2.14 12.11
C ILE A 85 -6.79 2.16 11.75
N ASP A 86 -6.37 3.09 10.88
CA ASP A 86 -4.96 3.29 10.51
C ASP A 86 -4.78 4.72 10.01
N PRO A 87 -4.11 5.63 10.73
CA PRO A 87 -3.84 6.99 10.28
C PRO A 87 -3.09 7.07 8.94
N GLY A 88 -2.45 5.97 8.52
CA GLY A 88 -1.75 5.84 7.25
C GLY A 88 -2.63 5.36 6.08
N TRP A 89 -3.95 5.27 6.23
CA TRP A 89 -4.83 4.69 5.21
C TRP A 89 -4.97 5.56 3.95
N CYS A 90 -4.89 6.88 4.07
CA CYS A 90 -4.97 7.86 2.97
C CYS A 90 -3.80 8.85 2.99
N PRO A 91 -2.58 8.40 2.67
CA PRO A 91 -1.42 9.28 2.65
C PRO A 91 -1.54 10.36 1.56
N VAL A 92 -0.85 11.47 1.76
CA VAL A 92 -0.73 12.55 0.77
C VAL A 92 0.17 12.18 -0.43
N TRP A 93 0.86 11.04 -0.34
CA TRP A 93 1.72 10.46 -1.36
C TRP A 93 1.16 9.12 -1.88
N ASP A 94 1.89 8.45 -2.77
CA ASP A 94 1.46 7.18 -3.35
C ASP A 94 1.22 6.06 -2.30
N THR A 95 0.07 5.40 -2.40
CA THR A 95 -0.32 4.32 -1.48
C THR A 95 0.55 3.06 -1.61
N GLY A 96 1.15 2.82 -2.78
CA GLY A 96 2.09 1.74 -2.99
C GLY A 96 3.37 1.95 -2.18
N TRP A 97 3.89 3.19 -2.18
CA TRP A 97 5.03 3.55 -1.33
C TRP A 97 4.73 3.37 0.17
N GLN A 98 3.57 3.84 0.64
CA GLN A 98 3.17 3.69 2.05
C GLN A 98 3.09 2.21 2.46
N ARG A 99 2.60 1.33 1.58
CA ARG A 99 2.56 -0.11 1.83
C ARG A 99 3.97 -0.69 1.95
N CYS A 100 4.88 -0.31 1.07
CA CYS A 100 6.29 -0.71 1.15
C CYS A 100 6.93 -0.25 2.47
N LEU A 101 6.67 0.99 2.91
CA LEU A 101 7.17 1.50 4.18
C LEU A 101 6.66 0.68 5.37
N ARG A 102 5.35 0.39 5.43
CA ARG A 102 4.73 -0.42 6.49
C ARG A 102 5.34 -1.82 6.57
N LEU A 103 5.57 -2.46 5.43
CA LEU A 103 6.22 -3.78 5.38
C LEU A 103 7.66 -3.73 5.91
N VAL A 104 8.40 -2.68 5.57
CA VAL A 104 9.75 -2.45 6.11
C VAL A 104 9.71 -2.23 7.63
N GLN A 105 8.77 -1.43 8.14
CA GLN A 105 8.59 -1.21 9.58
C GLN A 105 8.33 -2.51 10.33
N ILE A 106 7.43 -3.36 9.83
CA ILE A 106 7.12 -4.67 10.43
C ILE A 106 8.36 -5.57 10.45
N HIS A 107 9.14 -5.60 9.37
CA HIS A 107 10.37 -6.40 9.33
C HIS A 107 11.42 -5.90 10.33
N VAL A 108 11.64 -4.59 10.41
CA VAL A 108 12.59 -4.00 11.37
C VAL A 108 12.15 -4.26 12.82
N GLN A 109 10.86 -4.10 13.14
CA GLN A 109 10.31 -4.41 14.46
C GLN A 109 10.43 -5.90 14.82
N ALA A 110 10.34 -6.80 13.83
CA ALA A 110 10.60 -8.22 13.99
C ALA A 110 12.09 -8.61 14.00
N GLY A 111 13.01 -7.63 14.05
CA GLY A 111 14.47 -7.85 14.07
C GLY A 111 15.06 -8.31 12.74
N ARG A 112 14.29 -8.24 11.64
CA ARG A 112 14.72 -8.67 10.29
C ARG A 112 15.21 -7.46 9.49
N LYS A 113 16.31 -7.62 8.76
CA LYS A 113 16.82 -6.57 7.87
C LYS A 113 15.91 -6.44 6.62
N PRO A 114 15.62 -5.21 6.14
CA PRO A 114 14.86 -5.01 4.91
C PRO A 114 15.55 -5.71 3.73
N SER A 115 14.77 -6.26 2.81
CA SER A 115 15.31 -6.98 1.64
C SER A 115 16.05 -6.03 0.68
N ARG A 116 17.09 -6.52 -0.01
CA ARG A 116 17.88 -5.73 -0.98
C ARG A 116 17.04 -5.03 -2.05
N ARG A 117 15.90 -5.62 -2.45
CA ARG A 117 14.97 -5.04 -3.44
C ARG A 117 14.26 -3.78 -2.95
N GLN A 118 14.05 -3.66 -1.63
CA GLN A 118 13.45 -2.47 -1.00
C GLN A 118 14.44 -1.30 -0.92
N ARG A 119 15.75 -1.57 -0.96
CA ARG A 119 16.80 -0.54 -0.96
C ARG A 119 17.14 -0.02 -2.37
N PHE A 120 16.72 -0.73 -3.43
CA PHE A 120 17.09 -0.47 -4.83
C PHE A 120 16.38 0.73 -5.48
N GLY A 121 15.38 1.32 -4.81
CA GLY A 121 14.58 2.44 -5.33
C GLY A 121 14.92 3.81 -4.74
N TRP A 122 16.08 3.96 -4.08
CA TRP A 122 16.44 5.14 -3.27
C TRP A 122 16.32 6.49 -4.03
N GLU A 123 16.74 6.52 -5.29
CA GLU A 123 16.70 7.72 -6.16
C GLU A 123 15.29 8.08 -6.67
N GLN A 124 14.32 7.18 -6.55
CA GLN A 124 12.92 7.43 -6.93
C GLN A 124 12.07 7.94 -5.76
N LEU A 125 12.68 8.10 -4.58
CA LEU A 125 12.01 8.52 -3.36
C LEU A 125 11.98 10.04 -3.22
N LEU A 126 10.84 10.58 -2.81
CA LEU A 126 10.72 11.99 -2.42
C LEU A 126 11.67 12.30 -1.24
N PRO A 127 12.12 13.56 -1.06
CA PRO A 127 13.01 13.94 0.04
C PRO A 127 12.51 13.51 1.43
N VAL A 128 11.20 13.65 1.70
CA VAL A 128 10.58 13.22 2.96
C VAL A 128 10.63 11.70 3.15
N GLN A 129 10.57 10.94 2.06
CA GLN A 129 10.59 9.47 2.08
C GLN A 129 11.99 8.95 2.44
N ARG A 130 13.04 9.57 1.88
CA ARG A 130 14.44 9.29 2.24
C ARG A 130 14.71 9.63 3.69
N TRP A 131 14.28 10.81 4.12
CA TRP A 131 14.44 11.25 5.51
C TRP A 131 13.81 10.26 6.51
N ILE A 132 12.59 9.76 6.24
CA ILE A 132 11.93 8.77 7.11
C ILE A 132 12.74 7.45 7.18
N LEU A 133 13.23 6.94 6.04
CA LEU A 133 13.99 5.68 6.00
C LEU A 133 15.33 5.80 6.75
N GLU A 134 16.06 6.91 6.55
CA GLU A 134 17.34 7.17 7.20
C GLU A 134 17.17 7.42 8.70
N ASN A 135 16.22 8.28 9.09
CA ASN A 135 16.13 8.77 10.46
C ASN A 135 15.32 7.84 11.36
N THR A 136 14.22 7.29 10.86
CA THR A 136 13.28 6.47 11.64
C THR A 136 13.65 4.98 11.59
N LEU A 137 14.12 4.49 10.43
CA LEU A 137 14.37 3.06 10.21
C LEU A 137 15.85 2.69 10.12
N LYS A 138 16.76 3.68 10.19
CA LYS A 138 18.23 3.51 10.07
C LYS A 138 18.62 2.67 8.85
N VAL A 139 17.84 2.77 7.78
CA VAL A 139 18.13 2.09 6.52
C VAL A 139 19.06 3.00 5.73
N THR A 140 20.24 2.49 5.39
CA THR A 140 21.15 3.17 4.48
C THR A 140 20.94 2.69 3.04
N PRO A 141 21.23 3.54 2.03
CA PRO A 141 21.25 3.11 0.64
C PRO A 141 22.26 1.98 0.42
N VAL A 142 22.06 1.22 -0.64
CA VAL A 142 22.99 0.17 -1.08
C VAL A 142 24.23 0.83 -1.68
N GLU A 143 25.42 0.51 -1.15
CA GLU A 143 26.72 0.94 -1.70
C GLU A 143 26.91 0.42 -3.14
N GLU A 144 27.69 1.12 -3.96
CA GLU A 144 27.81 0.86 -5.41
C GLU A 144 28.31 -0.56 -5.73
N GLU A 145 29.09 -1.17 -4.84
CA GLU A 145 29.62 -2.53 -4.97
C GLU A 145 28.55 -3.64 -4.80
N GLU A 146 27.37 -3.32 -4.29
CA GLU A 146 26.25 -4.26 -4.10
C GLU A 146 25.21 -4.20 -5.24
N ARG A 147 25.43 -3.37 -6.28
CA ARG A 147 24.55 -3.30 -7.46
C ARG A 147 24.69 -4.56 -8.33
N PRO A 148 23.59 -5.28 -8.68
CA PRO A 148 23.70 -6.44 -9.53
C PRO A 148 24.08 -5.98 -10.94
N VAL A 149 25.12 -6.61 -11.49
CA VAL A 149 25.43 -6.54 -12.91
C VAL A 149 24.16 -6.88 -13.70
N LYS A 150 23.83 -6.07 -14.70
CA LYS A 150 22.69 -6.34 -15.60
C LYS A 150 22.88 -7.73 -16.22
N GLN A 151 22.18 -8.73 -15.69
CA GLN A 151 22.15 -10.05 -16.30
C GLN A 151 21.37 -9.97 -17.61
N THR A 152 22.03 -10.33 -18.71
CA THR A 152 21.41 -10.36 -20.04
C THR A 152 20.30 -11.42 -20.07
N GLN A 153 19.35 -11.26 -20.99
CA GLN A 153 18.25 -12.22 -21.14
C GLN A 153 18.77 -13.64 -21.40
N ASP A 154 19.88 -13.75 -22.13
CA ASP A 154 20.58 -15.00 -22.43
C ASP A 154 21.08 -15.71 -21.16
N THR A 155 21.63 -14.99 -20.19
CA THR A 155 22.08 -15.58 -18.93
C THR A 155 20.91 -16.15 -18.14
N LYS A 156 19.76 -15.48 -18.14
CA LYS A 156 18.54 -15.95 -17.45
C LYS A 156 17.94 -17.17 -18.16
N TRP A 157 17.97 -17.20 -19.49
CA TRP A 157 17.52 -18.33 -20.30
C TRP A 157 18.40 -19.57 -20.08
N ALA A 158 19.72 -19.40 -20.02
CA ALA A 158 20.65 -20.50 -19.76
C ALA A 158 20.44 -21.16 -18.38
N VAL A 159 20.18 -20.35 -17.35
CA VAL A 159 19.89 -20.86 -15.99
C VAL A 159 18.57 -21.66 -15.95
N ASN A 160 17.53 -21.18 -16.64
CA ASN A 160 16.25 -21.89 -16.71
C ASN A 160 16.36 -23.21 -17.50
N LEU A 161 17.13 -23.24 -18.59
CA LEU A 161 17.40 -24.45 -19.36
C LEU A 161 18.19 -25.50 -18.56
N ALA A 162 19.18 -25.07 -17.78
CA ALA A 162 19.93 -25.96 -16.89
C ALA A 162 19.04 -26.55 -15.78
N ALA A 163 18.14 -25.75 -15.21
CA ALA A 163 17.17 -26.21 -14.20
C ALA A 163 16.16 -27.21 -14.79
N ALA A 164 15.72 -27.01 -16.03
CA ALA A 164 14.81 -27.92 -16.73
C ALA A 164 15.49 -29.25 -17.13
N ALA A 165 16.78 -29.24 -17.42
CA ALA A 165 17.56 -30.43 -17.76
C ALA A 165 17.82 -31.34 -16.54
N GLY A 166 17.82 -30.80 -15.32
CA GLY A 166 18.01 -31.57 -14.08
C GLY A 166 16.76 -32.33 -13.59
N GLY A 167 15.59 -32.12 -14.20
CA GLY A 167 14.29 -32.58 -13.68
C GLY A 167 13.67 -33.80 -14.38
N ARG A 168 14.45 -34.80 -14.82
CA ARG A 168 13.88 -36.00 -15.47
C ARG A 168 14.50 -37.33 -15.01
N VAL A 169 14.11 -37.78 -13.80
CA VAL A 169 14.10 -39.17 -13.27
C VAL A 169 13.07 -39.15 -12.11
N ALA A 170 12.06 -39.98 -11.91
CA ALA A 170 11.62 -41.26 -12.47
C ALA A 170 10.09 -41.28 -12.52
N GLY A 171 9.53 -41.95 -13.53
CA GLY A 171 8.10 -42.26 -13.63
C GLY A 171 7.94 -43.57 -14.39
N GLY A 172 8.51 -44.64 -13.85
CA GLY A 172 8.30 -46.01 -14.33
C GLY A 172 6.97 -46.55 -13.80
N HIS A 173 6.13 -46.94 -14.74
CA HIS A 173 5.00 -47.87 -14.70
C HIS A 173 4.85 -48.75 -13.43
N CYS A 174 3.61 -48.85 -12.96
CA CYS A 174 2.84 -50.10 -12.85
C CYS A 174 1.37 -49.78 -13.15
#